data_AF-A0A7R9Z8L8-F1
#
_entry.id   AF-A0A7R9Z8L8-F1
#
_cell.length_a   1.000
_cell.length_b   1.000
_cell.length_c   1.000
_cell.angle_alpha   90.00
_cell.angle_beta   90.00
_cell.angle_gamma   90.00
#
_symmetry.space_group_name_H-M   'P 1'
#
loop_
_entity.id
_entity.type
_entity.pdbx_description
1 polymer ?
#
loop_
_entity_poly.entity_id
_entity_poly.type
_entity_poly.pdbx_seq_one_letter_code
_entity_poly.pdbx_strand_id
1 'polypeptide(L)'
;TDFTLIKSGALHRANGGFLVLRARDILTQPFAWEALKRALRSGSIHIDSLGAELSLISTVSLQPEPIPLDVKVVLLGDRMLYYLLQAYDPEFGELFKVA
;
A
#
# COMPACT_ATOMS: atom_id res chain seq x y z
N THR A 1 5.68 9.32 22.05
CA THR A 1 6.02 8.47 20.89
C THR A 1 7.24 9.08 20.23
N ASP A 2 8.33 8.33 20.11
CA ASP A 2 9.59 8.80 19.55
C ASP A 2 9.58 8.58 18.02
N PHE A 3 9.81 9.65 17.24
CA PHE A 3 9.79 9.61 15.77
C PHE A 3 10.93 8.76 15.19
N THR A 4 11.97 8.47 15.97
CA THR A 4 13.11 7.64 15.56
C THR A 4 12.76 6.17 15.35
N LEU A 5 11.57 5.72 15.75
CA LEU A 5 11.08 4.36 15.52
C LEU A 5 10.43 4.15 14.14
N ILE A 6 10.21 5.22 13.38
CA ILE A 6 9.64 5.14 12.04
C ILE A 6 10.70 4.57 11.09
N LYS A 7 10.42 3.39 10.53
CA LYS A 7 11.28 2.75 9.52
C LYS A 7 10.68 2.88 8.13
N SER A 8 11.53 3.14 7.14
CA SER A 8 11.12 3.20 5.73
C SER A 8 10.53 1.86 5.27
N GLY A 9 9.30 1.89 4.78
CA GLY A 9 8.65 0.77 4.10
C GLY A 9 9.11 0.58 2.66
N ALA A 10 8.56 -0.43 1.96
CA ALA A 10 8.88 -0.69 0.56
C ALA A 10 8.49 0.45 -0.38
N LEU A 11 7.33 1.10 -0.15
CA LEU A 11 6.89 2.27 -0.90
C LEU A 11 7.86 3.44 -0.76
N HIS A 12 8.38 3.69 0.44
CA HIS A 12 9.36 4.76 0.68
C HIS A 12 10.64 4.54 -0.12
N ARG A 13 11.12 3.29 -0.20
CA ARG A 13 12.34 2.94 -0.94
C ARG A 13 12.16 2.97 -2.46
N ALA A 14 10.94 2.72 -2.94
CA ALA A 14 10.63 2.68 -4.37
C ALA A 14 10.16 4.03 -4.93
N ASN A 15 10.02 5.05 -4.08
CA ASN A 15 9.60 6.39 -4.50
C ASN A 15 10.59 6.98 -5.52
N GLY A 16 10.08 7.51 -6.62
CA GLY A 16 10.85 7.93 -7.81
C GLY A 16 11.22 6.81 -8.78
N GLY A 17 10.66 5.60 -8.63
CA GLY A 17 11.06 4.44 -9.42
C GLY A 17 9.98 3.36 -9.55
N PHE A 18 10.39 2.10 -9.38
CA PHE A 18 9.54 0.93 -9.59
C PHE A 18 9.46 0.06 -8.34
N LEU A 19 8.26 -0.45 -8.05
CA LEU A 19 8.03 -1.44 -7.00
C LEU A 19 7.47 -2.71 -7.63
N VAL A 20 8.29 -3.77 -7.67
CA VAL A 20 7.88 -5.08 -8.19
C VAL A 20 7.45 -5.97 -7.03
N LEU A 21 6.23 -6.49 -7.07
CA LEU A 21 5.65 -7.29 -6.00
C LEU A 21 5.02 -8.57 -6.55
N ARG A 22 5.11 -9.67 -5.81
CA ARG A 22 4.29 -10.85 -6.09
C ARG A 22 2.89 -10.61 -5.53
N ALA A 23 1.88 -10.65 -6.39
CA ALA A 23 0.49 -10.32 -6.02
C ALA A 23 0.00 -11.20 -4.86
N ARG A 24 0.31 -12.49 -4.89
CA ARG A 24 -0.04 -13.43 -3.82
C ARG A 24 0.48 -13.01 -2.44
N ASP A 25 1.72 -12.50 -2.36
CA ASP A 25 2.36 -12.16 -1.09
C ASP A 25 1.62 -10.98 -0.43
N ILE A 26 1.23 -10.00 -1.24
CA ILE A 26 0.47 -8.83 -0.78
C ILE A 26 -0.95 -9.22 -0.37
N LEU A 27 -1.60 -10.11 -1.12
CA LEU A 27 -2.96 -10.56 -0.81
C LEU A 27 -3.02 -11.44 0.45
N THR A 28 -1.94 -12.15 0.78
CA THR A 28 -1.87 -12.95 2.01
C THR A 28 -1.53 -12.14 3.25
N GLN A 29 -0.96 -10.94 3.09
CA GLN A 29 -0.60 -10.09 4.21
C GLN A 29 -1.81 -9.25 4.63
N PRO A 30 -2.26 -9.33 5.90
CA PRO A 30 -3.38 -8.55 6.37
C PRO A 30 -3.21 -7.06 6.08
N PHE A 31 -4.25 -6.43 5.53
CA PHE A 31 -4.35 -5.01 5.21
C PHE A 31 -3.36 -4.46 4.16
N ALA A 32 -2.41 -5.26 3.67
CA ALA A 32 -1.38 -4.78 2.74
C ALA A 32 -1.96 -4.40 1.37
N TRP A 33 -2.94 -5.17 0.87
CA TRP A 33 -3.61 -4.88 -0.41
C TRP A 33 -4.35 -3.54 -0.36
N GLU A 34 -5.18 -3.34 0.67
CA GLU A 34 -5.95 -2.11 0.85
C GLU A 34 -5.04 -0.90 1.12
N ALA A 35 -3.98 -1.08 1.92
CA ALA A 35 -3.00 -0.02 2.16
C ALA A 35 -2.26 0.39 0.88
N LEU A 36 -1.90 -0.58 0.02
CA LEU A 36 -1.27 -0.31 -1.27
C LEU A 36 -2.23 0.49 -2.18
N LYS A 37 -3.48 0.03 -2.33
CA LYS A 37 -4.48 0.74 -3.14
C LYS A 37 -4.72 2.16 -2.62
N ARG A 38 -4.85 2.33 -1.30
CA ARG A 38 -5.04 3.64 -0.66
C ARG A 38 -3.89 4.59 -0.98
N ALA A 39 -2.64 4.14 -0.84
CA ALA A 39 -1.45 4.95 -1.14
C ALA A 39 -1.35 5.33 -2.63
N LEU A 40 -1.68 4.40 -3.54
CA LEU A 40 -1.69 4.67 -4.97
C LEU A 40 -2.79 5.65 -5.38
N ARG A 41 -3.96 5.55 -4.76
CA ARG A 41 -5.09 6.47 -5.00
C ARG A 41 -4.81 7.87 -4.47
N SER A 42 -4.23 7.99 -3.28
CA SER A 42 -3.93 9.29 -2.68
C SER A 42 -2.68 9.95 -3.26
N GLY A 43 -1.83 9.20 -3.96
CA GLY A 43 -0.53 9.68 -4.41
C GLY A 43 0.38 10.08 -3.25
N SER A 44 0.18 9.46 -2.08
CA SER A 44 0.94 9.81 -0.87
C SER A 44 1.02 8.66 0.14
N ILE A 45 2.13 8.59 0.85
CA ILE A 45 2.35 7.64 1.93
C ILE A 45 1.92 8.27 3.24
N HIS A 46 0.95 7.66 3.90
CA HIS A 46 0.54 7.98 5.26
C HIS A 46 1.15 6.97 6.22
N ILE A 47 1.70 7.45 7.32
CA ILE A 47 2.23 6.61 8.39
C ILE A 47 1.14 6.52 9.45
N ASP A 48 0.21 5.61 9.24
CA ASP A 48 -0.86 5.31 10.18
C ASP A 48 -0.46 4.13 11.06
N SER A 49 -0.83 4.16 12.35
CA SER A 49 -0.67 3.00 13.22
C SER A 49 -1.91 2.11 13.12
N LEU A 50 -1.72 0.81 12.87
CA LEU A 50 -2.80 -0.20 12.89
C LEU A 50 -3.61 -0.17 14.22
N GLY A 51 -2.96 0.22 15.33
CA GLY A 51 -3.61 0.37 16.63
C GLY A 51 -4.58 1.56 16.73
N ALA A 52 -4.38 2.61 15.93
CA ALA A 52 -5.31 3.73 15.82
C ALA A 52 -6.56 3.36 15.00
N GLU A 53 -6.40 2.61 13.91
CA GLU A 53 -7.52 2.15 13.06
C GLU A 53 -8.43 1.14 13.80
N LEU A 54 -7.87 0.34 14.71
CA LEU A 54 -8.62 -0.57 15.58
C LEU A 54 -9.17 0.09 16.86
N SER A 55 -8.95 1.40 17.07
CA SER A 55 -9.33 2.12 18.30
C SER A 55 -8.80 1.50 19.61
N LEU A 56 -7.77 0.65 19.53
CA LEU A 56 -7.22 -0.10 20.67
C LEU A 56 -6.25 0.73 21.52
N ILE A 57 -5.78 1.88 21.01
CA ILE A 57 -4.78 2.71 21.68
C ILE A 57 -5.18 4.18 21.56
N SER A 58 -5.67 4.76 22.67
CA SER A 58 -5.98 6.18 22.83
C SER A 58 -4.76 6.98 23.32
N THR A 59 -3.58 6.73 22.74
CA THR A 59 -2.43 7.61 22.96
C THR A 59 -2.21 8.46 21.71
N VAL A 60 -2.09 9.77 21.93
CA VAL A 60 -1.89 10.79 20.90
C VAL A 60 -0.86 10.30 19.87
N SER A 61 -1.38 9.85 18.72
CA SER A 61 -0.58 9.46 17.58
C SER A 61 -0.01 10.73 16.99
N LEU A 62 1.32 10.82 16.90
CA LEU A 62 1.92 11.75 15.93
C LEU A 62 1.27 11.39 14.58
N GLN A 63 0.67 12.37 13.90
CA GLN A 63 0.20 12.24 12.53
C GLN A 63 1.28 12.86 11.66
N PRO A 64 2.19 12.05 11.08
CA PRO A 64 3.25 12.59 10.25
C PRO A 64 2.62 13.19 9.00
N GLU A 65 3.26 14.23 8.46
CA GLU A 65 2.83 14.77 7.18
C GLU A 65 2.91 13.71 6.09
N PRO A 66 1.90 13.62 5.20
CA PRO A 66 1.89 12.66 4.12
C PRO A 66 3.06 12.92 3.17
N ILE A 67 3.76 11.86 2.79
CA ILE A 67 4.91 11.94 1.86
C ILE A 67 4.39 11.76 0.44
N PRO A 68 4.64 12.68 -0.51
CA PRO A 68 4.26 12.50 -1.91
C PRO A 68 4.83 11.19 -2.49
N LEU A 69 3.97 10.44 -3.17
CA LEU A 69 4.30 9.14 -3.77
C LEU A 69 4.29 9.25 -5.29
N ASP A 70 5.45 8.99 -5.89
CA ASP A 70 5.68 8.82 -7.31
C ASP A 70 6.32 7.43 -7.52
N VAL A 71 5.51 6.41 -7.82
CA VAL A 71 6.03 5.05 -8.01
C VAL A 71 5.23 4.32 -9.07
N LYS A 72 5.91 3.53 -9.90
CA LYS A 72 5.28 2.57 -10.79
C LYS A 72 5.29 1.18 -10.16
N VAL A 73 4.10 0.66 -9.82
CA VAL A 73 3.96 -0.67 -9.23
C VAL A 73 3.76 -1.72 -10.32
N VAL A 74 4.48 -2.82 -10.23
CA VAL A 74 4.36 -3.98 -11.12
C VAL A 74 4.00 -5.20 -10.28
N LEU A 75 2.82 -5.77 -10.54
CA LEU A 75 2.36 -6.99 -9.89
C LEU A 75 2.72 -8.21 -10.73
N LEU A 76 3.41 -9.16 -10.10
CA LEU A 76 3.73 -10.47 -10.66
C LEU A 76 2.72 -11.49 -10.12
N GLY A 77 1.99 -12.14 -11.01
CA GLY A 77 1.00 -13.15 -10.68
C GLY A 77 0.72 -14.05 -11.88
N ASP A 78 0.03 -15.16 -11.63
CA ASP A 78 -0.48 -15.99 -12.72
C ASP A 78 -1.75 -15.38 -13.34
N ARG A 79 -2.13 -15.94 -14.49
CA ARG A 79 -3.30 -15.49 -15.26
C ARG A 79 -4.62 -15.63 -14.50
N MET A 80 -4.77 -16.67 -13.69
CA MET A 80 -6.01 -16.89 -12.93
C MET A 80 -6.17 -15.78 -11.89
N LEU A 81 -5.10 -15.46 -11.17
CA LEU A 81 -5.09 -14.40 -10.17
C LEU A 81 -5.43 -13.03 -10.77
N TYR A 82 -4.92 -12.73 -11.97
CA TYR A 82 -5.30 -11.52 -12.70
C TYR A 82 -6.82 -11.44 -12.92
N TYR A 83 -7.44 -12.50 -13.45
CA TYR A 83 -8.89 -12.48 -13.70
C TYR A 83 -9.72 -12.43 -12.42
N LEU A 84 -9.25 -13.07 -11.34
CA LEU A 84 -9.90 -12.96 -10.03
C LEU A 84 -9.86 -11.52 -9.54
N LEU A 85 -8.70 -10.87 -9.56
CA LEU A 85 -8.58 -9.46 -9.15
C LEU A 85 -9.43 -8.54 -10.02
N GLN A 86 -9.44 -8.75 -11.33
CA GLN A 86 -10.27 -7.97 -12.25
C GLN A 86 -11.78 -8.15 -11.98
N ALA A 87 -12.22 -9.34 -11.58
CA ALA A 87 -13.63 -9.63 -11.34
C ALA A 87 -14.11 -9.18 -9.96
N TYR A 88 -13.24 -9.26 -8.94
CA TYR A 88 -13.63 -9.05 -7.54
C TYR A 88 -13.18 -7.70 -6.97
N ASP A 89 -12.20 -7.03 -7.57
CA ASP A 89 -11.74 -5.71 -7.14
C ASP A 89 -12.03 -4.66 -8.23
N PRO A 90 -13.06 -3.81 -8.04
CA PRO A 90 -13.47 -2.83 -9.05
C PRO A 90 -12.40 -1.76 -9.31
N GLU A 91 -11.50 -1.52 -8.35
CA GLU A 91 -10.43 -0.52 -8.48
C GLU A 91 -9.21 -1.08 -9.22
N PHE A 92 -9.12 -2.40 -9.37
CA PHE A 92 -7.93 -3.05 -9.93
C PHE A 92 -7.63 -2.59 -11.36
N GLY A 93 -8.66 -2.49 -12.21
CA GLY A 93 -8.48 -2.05 -13.60
C GLY A 93 -8.06 -0.58 -13.76
N GLU A 94 -8.41 0.26 -12.79
CA GLU A 94 -8.01 1.67 -12.77
C GLU A 94 -6.55 1.84 -12.32
N LEU A 95 -6.16 1.10 -11.28
CA LEU A 95 -4.83 1.18 -10.66
C LEU A 95 -3.77 0.36 -11.41
N PHE A 96 -4.14 -0.80 -11.95
CA PHE A 96 -3.22 -1.74 -12.58
C PHE A 96 -3.62 -1.98 -14.04
N LYS A 97 -3.21 -1.04 -14.89
CA LYS A 97 -3.42 -1.14 -16.34
C LYS A 97 -2.49 -2.20 -16.94
N VAL A 98 -3.03 -3.03 -17.84
CA VAL A 98 -2.23 -3.95 -18.67
C VAL A 98 -1.62 -3.13 -19.80
N ALA A 99 -0.29 -3.20 -19.94
CA ALA A 99 0.46 -2.56 -21.02
C ALA A 99 0.47 -3.44 -22.28
#